data_AF-A0A452YRL6-F1
#
_entry.id   AF-A0A452YRL6-F1
#
_cell.length_a   1.000
_cell.length_b   1.000
_cell.length_c   1.000
_cell.angle_alpha   90.00
_cell.angle_beta   90.00
_cell.angle_gamma   90.00
#
_symmetry.space_group_name_H-M   'P 1'
#
loop_
_entity.id
_entity.type
_entity.pdbx_description
1 polymer ?
#
loop_
_entity_poly.entity_id
_entity_poly.type
_entity_poly.pdbx_seq_one_letter_code
_entity_poly.pdbx_strand_id
1 'polypeptide(L)'
;MSAIAARPSSTHKGYLLGGLVWFAVPFSLATSLGLGALALDLPITAAEAAKGLVPPATATALMGKPGSVLLLTMLFMAVTSAGSAELVAVSSLFTYDIYRTYVNPGASGKQILLVSRAVILAFGCCMGVLAVVLNLVGVSLGWMYLAMGVVVGSAVIPIALLLLWSKANAFGAMLGTISGCVLGVIVWLTVAKVQYGRVNLDTTGRNAPMLAGNLVSILVGGAVHCVCSLVSPQNYDWESCRRITTVESVTAEDDDELQEAKLVHAKRWIVKWGLVFTVVIVVLWPALSVPAGRFSLGYFTLWAAIAIAWGTVGSAVIILMPLVESWDTISMVCAGMLTNDIVYQRLDDVNLRLRAIMGAMPEAEKRYQQLQRKDEVEMHPAGTHPADDSDHLLEN
;
A
#
# COMPACT_ATOMS: atom_id res chain seq x y z
N MET A 1 -0.22 4.28 3.91
CA MET A 1 0.73 5.23 4.55
C MET A 1 1.99 5.44 3.74
N SER A 2 2.60 4.41 3.13
CA SER A 2 3.85 4.56 2.37
C SER A 2 3.78 5.51 1.15
N ALA A 3 2.61 5.66 0.51
CA ALA A 3 2.46 6.59 -0.62
C ALA A 3 2.55 8.07 -0.23
N ILE A 4 2.29 8.41 1.04
CA ILE A 4 2.34 9.80 1.54
C ILE A 4 3.77 10.20 1.92
N ALA A 5 4.64 9.22 2.20
CA ALA A 5 6.06 9.41 2.50
C ALA A 5 6.98 9.11 1.30
N ALA A 6 6.42 8.72 0.15
CA ALA A 6 7.19 8.33 -1.01
C ALA A 6 7.53 9.54 -1.89
N ARG A 7 8.82 9.68 -2.20
CA ARG A 7 9.36 10.67 -3.12
C ARG A 7 8.74 10.53 -4.52
N PRO A 8 8.25 11.59 -5.18
CA PRO A 8 7.67 11.49 -6.53
C PRO A 8 8.61 10.87 -7.56
N SER A 9 9.92 11.15 -7.41
CA SER A 9 11.01 10.65 -8.25
C SER A 9 11.18 9.12 -8.20
N SER A 10 10.90 8.50 -7.05
CA SER A 10 10.93 7.04 -6.87
C SER A 10 9.57 6.41 -7.15
N THR A 11 8.48 7.12 -6.84
CA THR A 11 7.11 6.61 -6.89
C THR A 11 6.72 6.11 -8.28
N HIS A 12 6.94 6.90 -9.33
CA HIS A 12 6.51 6.52 -10.69
C HIS A 12 7.25 5.30 -11.25
N LYS A 13 8.54 5.13 -10.89
CA LYS A 13 9.35 3.95 -11.26
C LYS A 13 8.92 2.73 -10.45
N GLY A 14 8.73 2.90 -9.14
CA GLY A 14 8.26 1.87 -8.23
C GLY A 14 6.89 1.31 -8.63
N TYR A 15 5.95 2.16 -9.08
CA TYR A 15 4.64 1.70 -9.56
C TYR A 15 4.73 0.80 -10.79
N LEU A 16 5.53 1.18 -11.80
CA LEU A 16 5.66 0.38 -13.02
C LEU A 16 6.39 -0.94 -12.75
N LEU A 17 7.48 -0.88 -11.97
CA LEU A 17 8.24 -2.06 -11.59
C LEU A 17 7.43 -3.00 -10.71
N GLY A 18 6.71 -2.46 -9.73
CA GLY A 18 5.77 -3.21 -8.90
C GLY A 18 4.72 -3.92 -9.74
N GLY A 19 4.17 -3.28 -10.78
CA GLY A 19 3.25 -3.92 -11.72
C GLY A 19 3.88 -5.07 -12.52
N LEU A 20 5.10 -4.89 -13.02
CA LEU A 20 5.86 -5.92 -13.75
C LEU A 20 6.16 -7.15 -12.89
N VAL A 21 6.53 -6.89 -11.64
CA VAL A 21 6.89 -7.90 -10.66
C VAL A 21 5.65 -8.61 -10.09
N TRP A 22 4.55 -7.88 -9.92
CA TRP A 22 3.29 -8.44 -9.45
C TRP A 22 2.77 -9.52 -10.38
N PHE A 23 2.99 -9.42 -11.70
CA PHE A 23 2.65 -10.49 -12.64
C PHE A 23 3.56 -11.72 -12.48
N ALA A 24 4.85 -11.51 -12.20
CA ALA A 24 5.85 -12.58 -12.10
C ALA A 24 5.50 -13.61 -11.02
N VAL A 25 5.03 -13.14 -9.86
CA VAL A 25 4.74 -13.97 -8.68
C VAL A 25 3.62 -14.99 -8.94
N PRO A 26 2.37 -14.61 -9.26
CA PRO A 26 1.31 -15.57 -9.53
C PRO A 26 1.59 -16.38 -10.78
N PHE A 27 2.19 -15.80 -11.82
CA PHE A 27 2.51 -16.53 -13.05
C PHE A 27 3.49 -17.68 -12.79
N SER A 28 4.63 -17.39 -12.15
CA SER A 28 5.66 -18.40 -11.89
C SER A 28 5.22 -19.42 -10.84
N LEU A 29 4.56 -19.00 -9.75
CA LEU A 29 4.09 -19.92 -8.70
C LEU A 29 2.94 -20.81 -9.18
N ALA A 30 1.94 -20.25 -9.88
CA ALA A 30 0.83 -21.04 -10.40
C ALA A 30 1.29 -22.00 -11.51
N THR A 31 2.19 -21.55 -12.40
CA THR A 31 2.75 -22.41 -13.45
C THR A 31 3.57 -23.54 -12.84
N SER A 32 4.49 -23.26 -11.91
CA SER A 32 5.36 -24.28 -11.33
C SER A 32 4.61 -25.27 -10.43
N LEU A 33 3.84 -24.79 -9.46
CA LEU A 33 3.17 -25.65 -8.48
C LEU A 33 1.88 -26.26 -9.05
N GLY A 34 1.14 -25.54 -9.88
CA GLY A 34 -0.07 -26.07 -10.51
C GLY A 34 0.24 -27.17 -11.53
N LEU A 35 1.21 -26.93 -12.42
CA LEU A 35 1.63 -27.96 -13.38
C LEU A 35 2.44 -29.07 -12.73
N GLY A 36 3.20 -28.78 -11.67
CA GLY A 36 3.91 -29.78 -10.89
C GLY A 36 2.96 -30.81 -10.28
N ALA A 37 1.80 -30.37 -9.76
CA ALA A 37 0.76 -31.28 -9.28
C ALA A 37 0.27 -32.26 -10.36
N LEU A 38 0.04 -31.74 -11.57
CA LEU A 38 -0.42 -32.52 -12.72
C LEU A 38 0.67 -33.48 -13.24
N ALA A 39 1.92 -33.02 -13.30
CA ALA A 39 3.05 -33.81 -13.77
C ALA A 39 3.37 -34.99 -12.83
N LEU A 40 3.15 -34.80 -11.53
CA LEU A 40 3.32 -35.84 -10.51
C LEU A 40 2.08 -36.72 -10.31
N ASP A 41 1.00 -36.45 -11.05
CA ASP A 41 -0.30 -37.14 -10.94
C ASP A 41 -0.78 -37.24 -9.48
N LEU A 42 -0.68 -36.13 -8.74
CA LEU A 42 -1.06 -36.11 -7.33
C LEU A 42 -2.57 -36.37 -7.18
N PRO A 43 -3.00 -37.22 -6.22
CA PRO A 43 -4.40 -37.59 -6.03
C PRO A 43 -5.20 -36.46 -5.35
N ILE A 44 -5.30 -35.31 -6.00
CA ILE A 44 -5.99 -34.10 -5.51
C ILE A 44 -7.40 -34.06 -6.10
N THR A 45 -8.40 -34.06 -5.24
CA THR A 45 -9.80 -33.94 -5.68
C THR A 45 -10.11 -32.52 -6.14
N ALA A 46 -11.12 -32.37 -7.01
CA ALA A 46 -11.58 -31.06 -7.45
C ALA A 46 -12.01 -30.14 -6.28
N ALA A 47 -12.53 -30.74 -5.20
CA ALA A 47 -12.92 -30.02 -3.99
C ALA A 47 -11.70 -29.46 -3.22
N GLU A 48 -10.61 -30.23 -3.12
CA GLU A 48 -9.37 -29.78 -2.50
C GLU A 48 -8.67 -28.72 -3.34
N ALA A 49 -8.68 -28.89 -4.67
CA ALA A 49 -8.17 -27.88 -5.59
C ALA A 49 -8.95 -26.56 -5.45
N ALA A 50 -10.27 -26.60 -5.38
CA ALA A 50 -11.13 -25.43 -5.18
C ALA A 50 -10.91 -24.73 -3.81
N LYS A 51 -10.40 -25.45 -2.82
CA LYS A 51 -9.98 -24.91 -1.51
C LYS A 51 -8.57 -24.32 -1.52
N GLY A 52 -7.86 -24.36 -2.66
CA GLY A 52 -6.51 -23.81 -2.78
C GLY A 52 -5.41 -24.73 -2.24
N LEU A 53 -5.66 -26.04 -2.14
CA LEU A 53 -4.69 -27.00 -1.57
C LEU A 53 -3.65 -27.53 -2.58
N VAL A 54 -3.70 -27.10 -3.85
CA VAL A 54 -2.75 -27.55 -4.89
C VAL A 54 -1.30 -27.13 -4.60
N PRO A 55 -1.00 -25.85 -4.27
CA PRO A 55 0.37 -25.45 -3.94
C PRO A 55 0.98 -26.24 -2.77
N PRO A 56 0.34 -26.37 -1.59
CA PRO A 56 0.92 -27.12 -0.47
C PRO A 56 1.10 -28.61 -0.77
N ALA A 57 0.17 -29.24 -1.49
CA ALA A 57 0.33 -30.64 -1.90
C ALA A 57 1.56 -30.84 -2.80
N THR A 58 1.75 -29.95 -3.77
CA THR A 58 2.86 -30.01 -4.72
C THR A 58 4.22 -29.76 -4.06
N ALA A 59 4.32 -28.75 -3.19
CA ALA A 59 5.57 -28.50 -2.47
C ALA A 59 5.94 -29.65 -1.53
N THR A 60 4.94 -30.30 -0.92
CA THR A 60 5.17 -31.48 -0.08
C THR A 60 5.71 -32.64 -0.92
N ALA A 61 5.16 -32.86 -2.12
CA ALA A 61 5.61 -33.91 -3.02
C ALA A 61 7.03 -33.67 -3.56
N LEU A 62 7.39 -32.41 -3.86
CA LEU A 62 8.69 -32.04 -4.43
C LEU A 62 9.81 -31.90 -3.40
N MET A 63 9.53 -31.27 -2.26
CA MET A 63 10.55 -30.86 -1.28
C MET A 63 10.38 -31.52 0.09
N GLY A 64 9.40 -32.42 0.24
CA GLY A 64 9.07 -33.04 1.52
C GLY A 64 8.52 -32.06 2.55
N LYS A 65 8.64 -32.41 3.84
CA LYS A 65 8.18 -31.58 4.97
C LYS A 65 8.73 -30.13 4.94
N PRO A 66 10.00 -29.87 4.60
CA PRO A 66 10.52 -28.50 4.50
C PRO A 66 9.75 -27.64 3.48
N GLY A 67 9.32 -28.22 2.35
CA GLY A 67 8.53 -27.50 1.34
C GLY A 67 7.19 -27.02 1.86
N SER A 68 6.49 -27.88 2.61
CA SER A 68 5.20 -27.54 3.22
C SER A 68 5.35 -26.41 4.25
N VAL A 69 6.41 -26.45 5.06
CA VAL A 69 6.72 -25.40 6.04
C VAL A 69 7.01 -24.07 5.33
N LEU A 70 7.84 -24.08 4.28
CA LEU A 70 8.17 -22.88 3.53
C LEU A 70 6.93 -22.24 2.89
N LEU A 71 6.05 -23.04 2.28
CA LEU A 71 4.79 -22.52 1.73
C LEU A 71 3.85 -21.99 2.81
N LEU A 72 3.76 -22.66 3.96
CA LEU A 72 2.92 -22.19 5.06
C LEU A 72 3.44 -20.85 5.61
N THR A 73 4.76 -20.72 5.79
CA THR A 73 5.38 -19.47 6.23
C THR A 73 5.18 -18.36 5.21
N MET A 74 5.40 -18.64 3.92
CA MET A 74 5.17 -17.68 2.84
C MET A 74 3.72 -17.19 2.82
N LEU A 75 2.75 -18.12 2.89
CA LEU A 75 1.33 -17.78 2.91
C LEU A 75 0.96 -16.97 4.16
N PHE A 76 1.47 -17.37 5.33
CA PHE A 76 1.23 -16.65 6.58
C PHE A 76 1.76 -15.21 6.53
N MET A 77 2.99 -15.01 6.02
CA MET A 77 3.57 -13.68 5.85
C MET A 77 2.77 -12.85 4.84
N ALA A 78 2.38 -13.43 3.71
CA ALA A 78 1.60 -12.74 2.68
C ALA A 78 0.23 -12.28 3.20
N VAL A 79 -0.52 -13.18 3.86
CA VAL A 79 -1.86 -12.88 4.41
C VAL A 79 -1.78 -11.87 5.56
N THR A 80 -0.80 -12.03 6.46
CA THR A 80 -0.63 -11.11 7.60
C THR A 80 -0.20 -9.72 7.13
N SER A 81 0.70 -9.63 6.16
CA SER A 81 1.14 -8.36 5.58
C SER A 81 -0.03 -7.63 4.90
N ALA A 82 -0.76 -8.30 3.99
CA ALA A 82 -1.92 -7.73 3.33
C ALA A 82 -3.03 -7.36 4.33
N GLY A 83 -3.34 -8.24 5.28
CA GLY A 83 -4.33 -7.99 6.32
C GLY A 83 -4.01 -6.78 7.19
N SER A 84 -2.74 -6.60 7.55
CA SER A 84 -2.30 -5.41 8.31
C SER A 84 -2.50 -4.11 7.52
N ALA A 85 -2.19 -4.11 6.21
CA ALA A 85 -2.36 -2.95 5.36
C ALA A 85 -3.83 -2.56 5.19
N GLU A 86 -4.71 -3.55 4.97
CA GLU A 86 -6.16 -3.35 4.88
C GLU A 86 -6.77 -2.85 6.19
N LEU A 87 -6.37 -3.41 7.33
CA LEU A 87 -6.84 -2.97 8.66
C LEU A 87 -6.47 -1.50 8.91
N VAL A 88 -5.25 -1.11 8.58
CA VAL A 88 -4.80 0.29 8.69
C VAL A 88 -5.55 1.19 7.72
N ALA A 89 -5.79 0.73 6.48
CA ALA A 89 -6.55 1.49 5.49
C ALA A 89 -7.99 1.76 5.96
N VAL A 90 -8.73 0.73 6.37
CA VAL A 90 -10.11 0.86 6.89
C VAL A 90 -10.16 1.72 8.14
N SER A 91 -9.18 1.54 9.04
CA SER A 91 -9.06 2.37 10.23
C SER A 91 -8.84 3.85 9.90
N SER A 92 -8.01 4.16 8.90
CA SER A 92 -7.78 5.54 8.47
C SER A 92 -9.01 6.16 7.82
N LEU A 93 -9.72 5.42 6.96
CA LEU A 93 -10.99 5.86 6.38
C LEU A 93 -12.01 6.19 7.47
N PHE A 94 -12.20 5.28 8.43
CA PHE A 94 -13.14 5.54 9.52
C PHE A 94 -12.70 6.73 10.38
N THR A 95 -11.41 6.83 10.72
CA THR A 95 -10.96 7.83 11.68
C THR A 95 -10.93 9.24 11.07
N TYR A 96 -10.47 9.40 9.83
CA TYR A 96 -10.37 10.70 9.17
C TYR A 96 -11.67 11.08 8.44
N ASP A 97 -12.25 10.16 7.68
CA ASP A 97 -13.38 10.49 6.80
C ASP A 97 -14.72 10.45 7.53
N ILE A 98 -14.85 9.63 8.59
CA ILE A 98 -16.08 9.53 9.37
C ILE A 98 -15.93 10.26 10.71
N TYR A 99 -15.04 9.78 11.58
CA TYR A 99 -14.94 10.25 12.95
C TYR A 99 -14.50 11.71 13.01
N ARG A 100 -13.37 12.07 12.39
CA ARG A 100 -12.92 13.47 12.40
C ARG A 100 -13.86 14.37 11.59
N THR A 101 -14.35 13.94 10.43
CA THR A 101 -15.16 14.83 9.59
C THR A 101 -16.56 15.10 10.16
N TYR A 102 -17.23 14.08 10.72
CA TYR A 102 -18.65 14.19 11.09
C TYR A 102 -18.93 14.05 12.59
N VAL A 103 -18.08 13.35 13.35
CA VAL A 103 -18.33 13.06 14.78
C VAL A 103 -17.61 14.05 15.69
N ASN A 104 -16.32 14.28 15.46
CA ASN A 104 -15.49 15.19 16.24
C ASN A 104 -14.42 15.89 15.36
N PRO A 105 -14.76 17.02 14.72
CA PRO A 105 -13.83 17.83 13.92
C PRO A 105 -12.58 18.32 14.64
N GLY A 106 -12.67 18.51 15.96
CA GLY A 106 -11.58 18.96 16.83
C GLY A 106 -10.77 17.82 17.45
N ALA A 107 -10.91 16.58 16.98
CA ALA A 107 -10.25 15.42 17.60
C ALA A 107 -8.72 15.60 17.67
N SER A 108 -8.17 15.47 18.88
CA SER A 108 -6.73 15.47 19.11
C SER A 108 -6.07 14.21 18.55
N GLY A 109 -4.76 14.26 18.26
CA GLY A 109 -4.01 13.09 17.78
C GLY A 109 -4.11 11.86 18.68
N LYS A 110 -4.17 12.05 20.01
CA LYS A 110 -4.38 10.96 20.98
C LYS A 110 -5.76 10.29 20.80
N GLN A 111 -6.80 11.07 20.56
CA GLN A 111 -8.16 10.55 20.31
C GLN A 111 -8.24 9.82 18.97
N ILE A 112 -7.62 10.37 17.92
CA ILE A 112 -7.52 9.74 16.59
C ILE A 112 -6.85 8.37 16.71
N LEU A 113 -5.73 8.26 17.43
CA LEU A 113 -5.04 6.98 17.63
C LEU A 113 -5.87 5.97 18.43
N LEU A 114 -6.62 6.42 19.44
CA LEU A 114 -7.48 5.55 20.24
C LEU A 114 -8.63 4.98 19.42
N VAL A 115 -9.33 5.83 18.65
CA VAL A 115 -10.41 5.41 17.74
C VAL A 115 -9.86 4.48 16.66
N SER A 116 -8.71 4.83 16.07
CA SER A 116 -8.06 4.01 15.06
C SER A 116 -7.79 2.58 15.56
N ARG A 117 -7.23 2.43 16.77
CA ARG A 117 -6.99 1.11 17.39
C ARG A 117 -8.28 0.34 17.67
N ALA A 118 -9.33 1.02 18.12
CA ALA A 118 -10.63 0.41 18.34
C ALA A 118 -11.25 -0.11 17.04
N VAL A 119 -11.16 0.66 15.95
CA VAL A 119 -11.63 0.25 14.62
C VAL A 119 -10.83 -0.93 14.09
N ILE A 120 -9.50 -0.94 14.25
CA ILE A 120 -8.66 -2.07 13.84
C ILE A 120 -9.13 -3.36 14.54
N LEU A 121 -9.34 -3.32 15.85
CA LEU A 121 -9.79 -4.48 16.62
C LEU A 121 -11.19 -4.93 16.15
N ALA A 122 -12.15 -4.00 16.06
CA ALA A 122 -13.52 -4.32 15.68
C ALA A 122 -13.62 -4.88 14.25
N PHE A 123 -12.95 -4.25 13.29
CA PHE A 123 -12.95 -4.69 11.89
C PHE A 123 -12.20 -6.02 11.74
N GLY A 124 -11.06 -6.20 12.41
CA GLY A 124 -10.32 -7.47 12.41
C GLY A 124 -11.14 -8.64 12.97
N CYS A 125 -11.85 -8.43 14.09
CA CYS A 125 -12.78 -9.43 14.61
C CYS A 125 -13.92 -9.73 13.63
N CYS A 126 -14.51 -8.71 13.01
CA CYS A 126 -15.56 -8.87 12.02
C CYS A 126 -15.08 -9.67 10.79
N MET A 127 -13.90 -9.36 10.26
CA MET A 127 -13.27 -10.11 9.17
C MET A 127 -13.05 -11.57 9.54
N GLY A 128 -12.57 -11.85 10.75
CA GLY A 128 -12.36 -13.21 11.24
C GLY A 128 -13.67 -14.02 11.31
N VAL A 129 -14.74 -13.41 11.86
CA VAL A 129 -16.07 -14.03 11.90
C VAL A 129 -16.60 -14.27 10.49
N LEU A 130 -16.50 -13.29 9.61
CA LEU A 130 -16.96 -13.41 8.23
C LEU A 130 -16.20 -14.50 7.47
N ALA A 131 -14.88 -14.61 7.66
CA ALA A 131 -14.05 -15.65 7.06
C ALA A 131 -14.49 -17.06 7.49
N VAL A 132 -14.79 -17.25 8.79
CA VAL A 132 -15.32 -18.52 9.30
C VAL A 132 -16.69 -18.84 8.68
N VAL A 133 -17.59 -17.87 8.62
CA VAL A 133 -18.92 -18.05 8.00
C VAL A 133 -18.80 -18.45 6.53
N LEU A 134 -17.99 -17.73 5.75
CA LEU A 134 -17.78 -18.03 4.33
C LEU A 134 -17.15 -19.42 4.11
N ASN A 135 -16.25 -19.84 5.01
CA ASN A 135 -15.66 -21.17 4.97
C ASN A 135 -16.71 -22.27 5.26
N LEU A 136 -17.57 -22.08 6.25
CA LEU A 136 -18.64 -23.01 6.60
C LEU A 136 -19.71 -23.11 5.51
N VAL A 137 -20.00 -22.01 4.81
CA VAL A 137 -20.92 -21.97 3.65
C VAL A 137 -20.32 -22.67 2.42
N GLY A 138 -19.01 -22.95 2.41
CA GLY A 138 -18.34 -23.64 1.31
C GLY A 138 -17.99 -22.73 0.13
N VAL A 139 -17.81 -21.43 0.37
CA VAL A 139 -17.38 -20.49 -0.66
C VAL A 139 -15.93 -20.81 -1.07
N SER A 140 -15.70 -21.05 -2.36
CA SER A 140 -14.34 -21.26 -2.89
C SER A 140 -13.58 -19.94 -3.02
N LEU A 141 -12.24 -20.01 -2.97
CA LEU A 141 -11.39 -18.83 -3.16
C LEU A 141 -11.61 -18.19 -4.54
N GLY A 142 -11.80 -19.00 -5.58
CA GLY A 142 -12.08 -18.53 -6.94
C GLY A 142 -13.43 -17.81 -7.04
N TRP A 143 -14.47 -18.33 -6.39
CA TRP A 143 -15.78 -17.66 -6.34
C TRP A 143 -15.65 -16.30 -5.66
N MET A 144 -14.99 -16.25 -4.49
CA MET A 144 -14.82 -15.01 -3.72
C MET A 144 -14.04 -13.95 -4.50
N TYR A 145 -12.95 -14.36 -5.16
CA TYR A 145 -12.13 -13.48 -5.99
C TYR A 145 -12.92 -12.87 -7.15
N LEU A 146 -13.72 -13.66 -7.86
CA LEU A 146 -14.52 -13.17 -9.00
C LEU A 146 -15.75 -12.35 -8.56
N ALA A 147 -16.38 -12.73 -7.45
CA ALA A 147 -17.51 -12.00 -6.88
C ALA A 147 -17.13 -10.60 -6.40
N MET A 148 -15.91 -10.44 -5.86
CA MET A 148 -15.35 -9.13 -5.50
C MET A 148 -15.41 -8.16 -6.68
N GLY A 149 -15.04 -8.61 -7.89
CA GLY A 149 -15.05 -7.76 -9.08
C GLY A 149 -16.47 -7.32 -9.49
N VAL A 150 -17.50 -8.14 -9.27
CA VAL A 150 -18.90 -7.75 -9.53
C VAL A 150 -19.32 -6.62 -8.61
N VAL A 151 -18.99 -6.72 -7.31
CA VAL A 151 -19.45 -5.77 -6.29
C VAL A 151 -18.63 -4.48 -6.29
N VAL A 152 -17.31 -4.59 -6.44
CA VAL A 152 -16.37 -3.47 -6.27
C VAL A 152 -15.95 -2.85 -7.60
N GLY A 153 -16.02 -3.61 -8.71
CA GLY A 153 -15.49 -3.19 -10.02
C GLY A 153 -16.12 -1.91 -10.58
N SER A 154 -17.38 -1.63 -10.22
CA SER A 154 -18.11 -0.42 -10.65
C SER A 154 -17.44 0.90 -10.26
N ALA A 155 -16.63 0.92 -9.20
CA ALA A 155 -15.95 2.14 -8.73
C ALA A 155 -14.66 2.43 -9.52
N VAL A 156 -14.10 1.46 -10.23
CA VAL A 156 -12.76 1.55 -10.85
C VAL A 156 -12.70 2.68 -11.88
N ILE A 157 -13.60 2.68 -12.87
CA ILE A 157 -13.65 3.73 -13.89
C ILE A 157 -14.04 5.08 -13.29
N PRO A 158 -15.06 5.18 -12.42
CA PRO A 158 -15.38 6.42 -11.73
C PRO A 158 -14.21 7.11 -11.03
N ILE A 159 -13.47 6.36 -10.21
CA ILE A 159 -12.29 6.88 -9.50
C ILE A 159 -11.20 7.31 -10.48
N ALA A 160 -10.92 6.49 -11.50
CA ALA A 160 -9.91 6.83 -12.51
C ALA A 160 -10.26 8.14 -13.25
N LEU A 161 -11.52 8.34 -13.61
CA LEU A 161 -11.98 9.56 -14.28
C LEU A 161 -11.92 10.78 -13.36
N LEU A 162 -12.26 10.67 -12.07
CA LEU A 162 -12.11 11.78 -11.12
C LEU A 162 -10.65 12.24 -10.98
N LEU A 163 -9.68 11.34 -11.15
CA LEU A 163 -8.26 11.66 -11.06
C LEU A 163 -7.65 12.18 -12.37
N LEU A 164 -8.18 11.79 -13.52
CA LEU A 164 -7.54 12.02 -14.82
C LEU A 164 -8.31 12.99 -15.72
N TRP A 165 -9.60 13.19 -15.50
CA TRP A 165 -10.47 13.96 -16.38
C TRP A 165 -11.02 15.18 -15.68
N SER A 166 -10.63 16.36 -16.16
CA SER A 166 -10.94 17.64 -15.51
C SER A 166 -12.39 18.02 -15.53
N LYS A 167 -13.21 17.38 -16.35
CA LYS A 167 -14.66 17.62 -16.44
C LYS A 167 -15.48 16.60 -15.66
N ALA A 168 -14.84 15.59 -15.07
CA ALA A 168 -15.50 14.53 -14.32
C ALA A 168 -16.25 15.13 -13.14
N ASN A 169 -17.56 14.83 -13.03
CA ASN A 169 -18.38 15.38 -11.97
C ASN A 169 -18.60 14.39 -10.81
N ALA A 170 -18.68 14.93 -9.59
CA ALA A 170 -18.86 14.10 -8.40
C ALA A 170 -20.19 13.32 -8.42
N PHE A 171 -21.27 13.95 -8.91
CA PHE A 171 -22.58 13.32 -9.00
C PHE A 171 -22.58 12.09 -9.92
N GLY A 172 -21.98 12.21 -11.11
CA GLY A 172 -21.87 11.10 -12.06
C GLY A 172 -20.97 10.00 -11.55
N ALA A 173 -19.92 10.31 -10.78
CA ALA A 173 -19.07 9.30 -10.17
C ALA A 173 -19.83 8.46 -9.14
N MET A 174 -20.62 9.11 -8.26
CA MET A 174 -21.48 8.41 -7.29
C MET A 174 -22.56 7.59 -7.97
N LEU A 175 -23.29 8.21 -8.92
CA LEU A 175 -24.37 7.54 -9.63
C LEU A 175 -23.84 6.36 -10.46
N GLY A 176 -22.70 6.52 -11.14
CA GLY A 176 -22.05 5.46 -11.90
C GLY A 176 -21.63 4.30 -11.01
N THR A 177 -20.98 4.58 -9.89
CA THR A 177 -20.55 3.53 -8.95
C THR A 177 -21.75 2.72 -8.43
N ILE A 178 -22.82 3.41 -7.97
CA ILE A 178 -24.00 2.74 -7.41
C ILE A 178 -24.77 1.97 -8.49
N SER A 179 -25.08 2.62 -9.62
CA SER A 179 -25.84 2.00 -10.70
C SER A 179 -25.10 0.82 -11.35
N GLY A 180 -23.78 0.95 -11.53
CA GLY A 180 -22.92 -0.13 -12.01
C GLY A 180 -22.96 -1.34 -11.09
N CYS A 181 -22.79 -1.14 -9.78
CA CYS A 181 -22.85 -2.23 -8.80
C CYS A 181 -24.21 -2.94 -8.82
N VAL A 182 -25.31 -2.17 -8.73
CA VAL A 182 -26.68 -2.72 -8.72
C VAL A 182 -26.96 -3.52 -10.01
N LEU A 183 -26.68 -2.93 -11.17
CA LEU A 183 -26.92 -3.59 -12.45
C LEU A 183 -25.98 -4.79 -12.67
N GLY A 184 -24.74 -4.72 -12.20
CA GLY A 184 -23.77 -5.82 -12.22
C GLY A 184 -24.28 -7.02 -11.43
N VAL A 185 -24.78 -6.79 -10.20
CA VAL A 185 -25.38 -7.86 -9.37
C VAL A 185 -26.65 -8.42 -10.01
N ILE A 186 -27.52 -7.57 -10.55
CA ILE A 186 -28.75 -8.03 -11.24
C ILE A 186 -28.38 -8.93 -12.41
N VAL A 187 -27.46 -8.52 -13.27
CA VAL A 187 -27.04 -9.30 -14.44
C VAL A 187 -26.35 -10.59 -14.01
N TRP A 188 -25.48 -10.55 -13.00
CA TRP A 188 -24.82 -11.73 -12.47
C TRP A 188 -25.82 -12.82 -12.05
N LEU A 189 -26.82 -12.44 -11.24
CA LEU A 189 -27.85 -13.38 -10.76
C LEU A 189 -28.82 -13.81 -11.87
N THR A 190 -29.15 -12.89 -12.79
CA THR A 190 -30.05 -13.18 -13.92
C THR A 190 -29.41 -14.17 -14.89
N VAL A 191 -28.14 -13.98 -15.26
CA VAL A 191 -27.41 -14.91 -16.14
C VAL A 191 -27.28 -16.28 -15.50
N ALA A 192 -27.01 -16.35 -14.19
CA ALA A 192 -27.01 -17.61 -13.45
C ALA A 192 -28.38 -18.32 -13.54
N LYS A 193 -29.47 -17.58 -13.33
CA LYS A 193 -30.84 -18.12 -13.41
C LYS A 193 -31.22 -18.57 -14.82
N VAL A 194 -30.90 -17.78 -15.85
CA VAL A 194 -31.28 -18.03 -17.25
C VAL A 194 -30.48 -19.21 -17.83
N GLN A 195 -29.17 -19.27 -17.60
CA GLN A 195 -28.34 -20.34 -18.18
C GLN A 195 -28.46 -21.67 -17.42
N TYR A 196 -28.67 -21.62 -16.10
CA TYR A 196 -28.60 -22.83 -15.26
C TYR A 196 -29.89 -23.14 -14.50
N GLY A 197 -30.96 -22.37 -14.70
CA GLY A 197 -32.30 -22.61 -14.12
C GLY A 197 -32.44 -22.32 -12.62
N ARG A 198 -31.35 -22.05 -11.90
CA ARG A 198 -31.31 -21.83 -10.43
C ARG A 198 -30.23 -20.82 -10.05
N VAL A 199 -30.34 -20.27 -8.85
CA VAL A 199 -29.34 -19.34 -8.27
C VAL A 199 -28.80 -19.96 -6.98
N ASN A 200 -27.51 -20.28 -6.96
CA ASN A 200 -26.77 -20.80 -5.81
C ASN A 200 -25.25 -20.62 -6.02
N LEU A 201 -24.43 -21.06 -5.07
CA LEU A 201 -22.97 -20.90 -5.11
C LEU A 201 -22.33 -21.52 -6.37
N ASP A 202 -22.79 -22.70 -6.78
CA ASP A 202 -22.28 -23.39 -7.98
C ASP A 202 -22.59 -22.60 -9.25
N THR A 203 -23.85 -22.18 -9.44
CA THR A 203 -24.29 -21.47 -10.65
C THR A 203 -23.74 -20.06 -10.74
N THR A 204 -23.72 -19.32 -9.62
CA THR A 204 -23.13 -17.98 -9.56
C THR A 204 -21.61 -17.98 -9.73
N GLY A 205 -20.95 -19.09 -9.35
CA GLY A 205 -19.51 -19.29 -9.51
C GLY A 205 -19.05 -19.65 -10.92
N ARG A 206 -19.96 -19.85 -11.87
CA ARG A 206 -19.59 -20.17 -13.24
C ARG A 206 -19.02 -18.95 -13.96
N ASN A 207 -18.12 -19.21 -14.91
CA ASN A 207 -17.40 -18.17 -15.65
C ASN A 207 -18.35 -17.21 -16.39
N ALA A 208 -19.44 -17.71 -17.00
CA ALA A 208 -20.35 -16.87 -17.78
C ALA A 208 -21.12 -15.85 -16.92
N PRO A 209 -21.81 -16.24 -15.83
CA PRO A 209 -22.40 -15.27 -14.89
C PRO A 209 -21.38 -14.29 -14.31
N MET A 210 -20.21 -14.78 -13.88
CA MET A 210 -19.16 -13.92 -13.31
C MET A 210 -18.67 -12.88 -14.32
N LEU A 211 -18.39 -13.31 -15.55
CA LEU A 211 -17.95 -12.43 -16.63
C LEU A 211 -19.01 -11.36 -16.96
N ALA A 212 -20.26 -11.77 -17.12
CA ALA A 212 -21.35 -10.85 -17.43
C ALA A 212 -21.55 -9.81 -16.33
N GLY A 213 -21.58 -10.23 -15.06
CA GLY A 213 -21.71 -9.34 -13.91
C GLY A 213 -20.55 -8.35 -13.80
N ASN A 214 -19.31 -8.83 -13.95
CA ASN A 214 -18.10 -8.00 -13.91
C ASN A 214 -18.09 -6.94 -15.02
N LEU A 215 -18.37 -7.36 -16.27
CA LEU A 215 -18.40 -6.45 -17.42
C LEU A 215 -19.48 -5.38 -17.24
N VAL A 216 -20.69 -5.76 -16.83
CA VAL A 216 -21.77 -4.78 -16.61
C VAL A 216 -21.42 -3.83 -15.47
N SER A 217 -20.88 -4.34 -14.36
CA SER A 217 -20.48 -3.51 -13.21
C SER A 217 -19.51 -2.41 -13.61
N ILE A 218 -18.43 -2.78 -14.32
CA ILE A 218 -17.37 -1.86 -14.75
C ILE A 218 -17.88 -0.91 -15.85
N LEU A 219 -18.45 -1.47 -16.92
CA LEU A 219 -18.79 -0.70 -18.13
C LEU A 219 -19.96 0.26 -17.88
N VAL A 220 -20.99 -0.16 -17.14
CA VAL A 220 -22.12 0.71 -16.81
C VAL A 220 -21.67 1.82 -15.86
N GLY A 221 -20.87 1.50 -14.84
CA GLY A 221 -20.36 2.52 -13.93
C GLY A 221 -19.54 3.58 -14.64
N GLY A 222 -18.68 3.15 -15.58
CA GLY A 222 -17.93 4.06 -16.45
C GLY A 222 -18.82 4.87 -17.40
N ALA A 223 -19.77 4.22 -18.09
CA ALA A 223 -20.65 4.87 -19.05
C ALA A 223 -21.53 5.94 -18.39
N VAL A 224 -22.13 5.63 -17.25
CA VAL A 224 -22.97 6.57 -16.48
C VAL A 224 -22.13 7.77 -16.02
N HIS A 225 -20.95 7.54 -15.47
CA HIS A 225 -20.07 8.64 -15.06
C HIS A 225 -19.65 9.52 -16.26
N CYS A 226 -19.29 8.90 -17.39
CA CYS A 226 -18.96 9.60 -18.62
C CYS A 226 -20.12 10.48 -19.12
N VAL A 227 -21.32 9.91 -19.23
CA VAL A 227 -22.50 10.64 -19.71
C VAL A 227 -22.86 11.79 -18.78
N CYS A 228 -22.91 11.55 -17.47
CA CYS A 228 -23.20 12.60 -16.50
C CYS A 228 -22.17 13.73 -16.54
N SER A 229 -20.89 13.41 -16.71
CA SER A 229 -19.80 14.40 -16.79
C SER A 229 -19.80 15.17 -18.12
N LEU A 230 -20.28 14.57 -19.21
CA LEU A 230 -20.47 15.29 -20.47
C LEU A 230 -21.68 16.23 -20.42
N VAL A 231 -22.76 15.83 -19.73
CA VAL A 231 -23.98 16.64 -19.58
C VAL A 231 -23.79 17.79 -18.59
N SER A 232 -23.09 17.54 -17.47
CA SER A 232 -22.85 18.52 -16.41
C SER A 232 -21.37 18.50 -16.01
N PRO A 233 -20.47 19.09 -16.84
CA PRO A 233 -19.04 19.05 -16.60
C PRO A 233 -18.65 19.89 -15.38
N GLN A 234 -17.87 19.30 -14.47
CA GLN A 234 -17.32 19.99 -13.30
C GLN A 234 -15.83 20.24 -13.58
N ASN A 235 -15.49 21.42 -14.08
CA ASN A 235 -14.11 21.80 -14.46
C ASN A 235 -13.20 21.95 -13.24
N TYR A 236 -12.69 20.84 -12.70
CA TYR A 236 -11.84 20.80 -11.52
C TYR A 236 -10.36 21.09 -11.86
N ASP A 237 -9.68 21.84 -10.99
CA ASP A 237 -8.31 22.33 -11.18
C ASP A 237 -7.25 21.60 -10.32
N TRP A 238 -7.68 20.66 -9.47
CA TRP A 238 -6.84 19.90 -8.53
C TRP A 238 -5.99 20.75 -7.57
N GLU A 239 -6.25 22.05 -7.41
CA GLU A 239 -5.47 22.89 -6.49
C GLU A 239 -5.62 22.44 -5.04
N SER A 240 -6.84 22.10 -4.62
CA SER A 240 -7.12 21.56 -3.29
C SER A 240 -6.36 20.26 -3.03
N CYS A 241 -6.15 19.41 -4.04
CA CYS A 241 -5.33 18.20 -3.90
C CYS A 241 -3.85 18.52 -3.65
N ARG A 242 -3.35 19.61 -4.22
CA ARG A 242 -1.97 20.10 -3.97
C ARG A 242 -1.81 20.70 -2.56
N ARG A 243 -2.89 21.14 -1.93
CA ARG A 243 -2.90 21.78 -0.59
C ARG A 243 -3.19 20.83 0.57
N ILE A 244 -3.28 19.51 0.34
CA ILE A 244 -3.51 18.55 1.42
C ILE A 244 -2.26 18.51 2.32
N THR A 245 -2.29 19.24 3.43
CA THR A 245 -1.24 19.23 4.45
C THR A 245 -1.26 17.89 5.19
N THR A 246 -0.11 17.24 5.27
CA THR A 246 0.10 16.11 6.18
C THR A 246 -0.08 16.59 7.62
N VAL A 247 -0.59 15.73 8.51
CA VAL A 247 -0.84 16.05 9.93
C VAL A 247 0.42 16.54 10.64
N GLU A 248 1.60 16.17 10.14
CA GLU A 248 2.89 16.77 10.46
C GLU A 248 3.26 17.75 9.35
N SER A 249 3.24 19.05 9.67
CA SER A 249 3.60 20.14 8.75
C SER A 249 5.11 20.16 8.55
N VAL A 250 5.62 19.40 7.59
CA VAL A 250 6.93 19.66 7.00
C VAL A 250 6.70 20.76 5.96
N THR A 251 7.41 21.88 6.08
CA THR A 251 7.34 23.01 5.16
C THR A 251 7.62 22.54 3.73
N ALA A 252 6.56 22.42 2.92
CA ALA A 252 6.58 21.85 1.57
C ALA A 252 7.21 22.78 0.51
N GLU A 253 7.63 23.98 0.88
CA GLU A 253 8.00 25.04 -0.06
C GLU A 253 9.42 24.89 -0.66
N ASP A 254 10.30 24.06 -0.08
CA ASP A 254 11.70 23.90 -0.53
C ASP A 254 12.04 22.50 -1.09
N ASP A 255 11.06 21.64 -1.37
CA ASP A 255 11.34 20.31 -1.92
C ASP A 255 11.51 20.36 -3.45
N ASP A 256 12.77 20.33 -3.90
CA ASP A 256 13.19 20.23 -5.30
C ASP A 256 12.48 19.10 -6.07
N GLU A 257 11.93 18.09 -5.40
CA GLU A 257 11.18 17.00 -6.02
C GLU A 257 9.74 17.35 -6.40
N LEU A 258 9.15 18.36 -5.77
CA LEU A 258 7.77 18.84 -6.04
C LEU A 258 7.71 19.86 -7.19
N GLN A 259 8.86 20.18 -7.81
CA GLN A 259 8.91 21.06 -8.97
C GLN A 259 8.06 20.52 -10.14
N GLU A 260 7.22 21.40 -10.70
CA GLU A 260 6.23 21.03 -11.71
C GLU A 260 6.84 20.37 -12.96
N ALA A 261 8.03 20.80 -13.38
CA ALA A 261 8.74 20.21 -14.51
C ALA A 261 9.07 18.71 -14.31
N LYS A 262 9.51 18.32 -13.10
CA LYS A 262 9.81 16.92 -12.76
C LYS A 262 8.53 16.09 -12.69
N LEU A 263 7.45 16.65 -12.13
CA LEU A 263 6.14 16.00 -12.06
C LEU A 263 5.55 15.74 -13.46
N VAL A 264 5.63 16.72 -14.37
CA VAL A 264 5.16 16.56 -15.76
C VAL A 264 5.99 15.51 -16.51
N HIS A 265 7.31 15.48 -16.30
CA HIS A 265 8.16 14.45 -16.87
C HIS A 265 7.78 13.04 -16.37
N ALA A 266 7.66 12.87 -15.05
CA ALA A 266 7.25 11.61 -14.43
C ALA A 266 5.87 11.16 -14.94
N LYS A 267 4.90 12.07 -15.05
CA LYS A 267 3.57 11.80 -15.61
C LYS A 267 3.64 11.30 -17.05
N ARG A 268 4.41 11.95 -17.94
CA ARG A 268 4.55 11.50 -19.33
C ARG A 268 5.19 10.12 -19.41
N TRP A 269 6.20 9.87 -18.59
CA TRP A 269 6.89 8.58 -18.55
C TRP A 269 5.96 7.45 -18.10
N ILE A 270 5.24 7.62 -16.99
CA ILE A 270 4.36 6.57 -16.45
C ILE A 270 3.17 6.31 -17.37
N VAL A 271 2.60 7.34 -18.00
CA VAL A 271 1.51 7.15 -18.98
C VAL A 271 2.00 6.38 -20.20
N LYS A 272 3.17 6.75 -20.75
CA LYS A 272 3.75 6.06 -21.92
C LYS A 272 3.98 4.58 -21.63
N TRP A 273 4.72 4.27 -20.57
CA TRP A 273 5.09 2.89 -20.25
C TRP A 273 3.93 2.09 -19.67
N GLY A 274 3.03 2.71 -18.91
CA GLY A 274 1.80 2.08 -18.43
C GLY A 274 0.89 1.66 -19.58
N LEU A 275 0.74 2.49 -20.62
CA LEU A 275 -0.04 2.14 -21.81
C LEU A 275 0.61 0.99 -22.59
N VAL A 276 1.93 1.08 -22.85
CA VAL A 276 2.67 0.01 -23.53
C VAL A 276 2.54 -1.31 -22.78
N PHE A 277 2.75 -1.28 -21.46
CA PHE A 277 2.63 -2.45 -20.60
C PHE A 277 1.22 -3.05 -20.63
N THR A 278 0.20 -2.22 -20.54
CA THR A 278 -1.20 -2.66 -20.61
C THR A 278 -1.49 -3.33 -21.95
N VAL A 279 -1.07 -2.74 -23.07
CA VAL A 279 -1.28 -3.33 -24.40
C VAL A 279 -0.53 -4.66 -24.52
N VAL A 280 0.71 -4.75 -24.05
CA VAL A 280 1.51 -5.98 -24.20
C VAL A 280 1.00 -7.10 -23.29
N ILE A 281 0.77 -6.84 -22.00
CA ILE A 281 0.45 -7.88 -21.03
C ILE A 281 -1.04 -8.21 -20.99
N VAL A 282 -1.92 -7.21 -21.08
CA VAL A 282 -3.37 -7.42 -20.92
C VAL A 282 -4.03 -7.78 -22.25
N VAL A 283 -3.51 -7.28 -23.37
CA VAL A 283 -4.14 -7.48 -24.70
C VAL A 283 -3.34 -8.46 -25.54
N LEU A 284 -2.10 -8.12 -25.89
CA LEU A 284 -1.30 -8.86 -26.86
C LEU A 284 -0.99 -10.28 -26.37
N TRP A 285 -0.50 -10.44 -25.13
CA TRP A 285 -0.15 -11.76 -24.62
C TRP A 285 -1.34 -12.71 -24.56
N PRO A 286 -2.50 -12.36 -23.94
CA PRO A 286 -3.68 -13.22 -23.99
C PRO A 286 -4.10 -13.52 -25.43
N ALA A 287 -4.17 -12.51 -26.30
CA ALA A 287 -4.56 -12.69 -27.71
C ALA A 287 -3.64 -13.64 -28.48
N LEU A 288 -2.33 -13.62 -28.22
CA LEU A 288 -1.36 -14.56 -28.82
C LEU A 288 -1.45 -15.96 -28.20
N SER A 289 -1.87 -16.07 -26.93
CA SER A 289 -1.98 -17.35 -26.24
C SER A 289 -3.29 -18.11 -26.55
N VAL A 290 -4.38 -17.41 -26.87
CA VAL A 290 -5.70 -18.03 -27.16
C VAL A 290 -5.67 -19.01 -28.35
N PRO A 291 -5.04 -18.69 -29.50
CA PRO A 291 -4.95 -19.62 -30.63
C PRO A 291 -4.10 -20.86 -30.36
N ALA A 292 -3.25 -20.84 -29.32
CA ALA A 292 -2.31 -21.92 -29.05
C ALA A 292 -3.02 -23.22 -28.59
N GLY A 293 -4.25 -23.12 -28.06
CA GLY A 293 -5.05 -24.29 -27.66
C GLY A 293 -4.28 -25.26 -26.75
N ARG A 294 -4.01 -26.48 -27.25
CA ARG A 294 -3.11 -27.43 -26.58
C ARG A 294 -1.67 -27.10 -26.92
N PHE A 295 -0.88 -26.75 -25.91
CA PHE A 295 0.51 -26.38 -26.10
C PHE A 295 1.31 -27.55 -26.69
N SER A 296 2.05 -27.30 -27.78
CA SER A 296 3.05 -28.22 -28.28
C SER A 296 4.21 -28.33 -27.29
N LEU A 297 5.01 -29.39 -27.37
CA LEU A 297 6.18 -29.55 -26.49
C LEU A 297 7.09 -28.31 -26.53
N GLY A 298 7.42 -27.81 -27.72
CA GLY A 298 8.26 -26.63 -27.88
C GLY A 298 7.63 -25.35 -27.30
N TYR A 299 6.33 -25.16 -27.51
CA TYR A 299 5.62 -24.00 -26.94
C TYR A 299 5.55 -24.09 -25.41
N PHE A 300 5.33 -25.28 -24.85
CA PHE A 300 5.34 -25.52 -23.41
C PHE A 300 6.73 -25.30 -22.81
N THR A 301 7.80 -25.75 -23.48
CA THR A 301 9.18 -25.48 -23.06
C THR A 301 9.47 -23.98 -23.03
N LEU A 302 9.03 -23.23 -24.05
CA LEU A 302 9.15 -21.78 -24.08
C LEU A 302 8.38 -21.12 -22.92
N TRP A 303 7.14 -21.54 -22.68
CA TRP A 303 6.31 -21.05 -21.57
C TRP A 303 6.99 -21.27 -20.21
N ALA A 304 7.51 -22.47 -19.98
CA ALA A 304 8.24 -22.81 -18.76
C ALA A 304 9.53 -21.98 -18.62
N ALA A 305 10.29 -21.81 -19.71
CA ALA A 305 11.51 -20.99 -19.71
C ALA A 305 11.20 -19.52 -19.36
N ILE A 306 10.13 -18.95 -19.93
CA ILE A 306 9.67 -17.59 -19.62
C ILE A 306 9.26 -17.50 -18.14
N ALA A 307 8.52 -18.47 -17.62
CA ALA A 307 8.11 -18.50 -16.22
C ALA A 307 9.30 -18.55 -15.25
N ILE A 308 10.32 -19.35 -15.55
CA ILE A 308 11.54 -19.45 -14.75
C ILE A 308 12.34 -18.14 -14.82
N ALA A 309 12.58 -17.61 -16.03
CA ALA A 309 13.37 -16.40 -16.21
C ALA A 309 12.69 -15.21 -15.52
N TRP A 310 11.39 -15.02 -15.74
CA TRP A 310 10.64 -13.91 -15.14
C TRP A 310 10.51 -14.06 -13.63
N GLY A 311 10.21 -15.27 -13.12
CA GLY A 311 10.16 -15.53 -11.68
C GLY A 311 11.50 -15.24 -11.00
N THR A 312 12.61 -15.63 -11.63
CA THR A 312 13.97 -15.37 -11.10
C THR A 312 14.31 -13.89 -11.10
N VAL A 313 14.09 -13.18 -12.22
CA VAL A 313 14.35 -11.74 -12.33
C VAL A 313 13.44 -10.96 -11.37
N GLY A 314 12.15 -11.30 -11.31
CA GLY A 314 11.20 -10.69 -10.39
C GLY A 314 11.61 -10.86 -8.93
N SER A 315 12.04 -12.07 -8.54
CA SER A 315 12.50 -12.34 -7.18
C SER A 315 13.76 -11.55 -6.84
N ALA A 316 14.75 -11.51 -7.76
CA ALA A 316 15.96 -10.71 -7.57
C ALA A 316 15.64 -9.23 -7.39
N VAL A 317 14.71 -8.69 -8.19
CA VAL A 317 14.26 -7.30 -8.08
C VAL A 317 13.57 -7.03 -6.74
N ILE A 318 12.61 -7.86 -6.31
CA ILE A 318 11.90 -7.68 -5.02
C ILE A 318 12.86 -7.71 -3.85
N ILE A 319 13.85 -8.62 -3.87
CA ILE A 319 14.73 -8.85 -2.73
C ILE A 319 15.86 -7.81 -2.71
N LEU A 320 16.52 -7.59 -3.85
CA LEU A 320 17.75 -6.79 -3.89
C LEU A 320 17.46 -5.30 -4.02
N MET A 321 16.43 -4.89 -4.77
CA MET A 321 16.22 -3.47 -5.06
C MET A 321 15.90 -2.65 -3.81
N PRO A 322 15.00 -3.07 -2.91
CA PRO A 322 14.74 -2.31 -1.67
C PRO A 322 15.98 -2.21 -0.78
N LEU A 323 16.84 -3.24 -0.78
CA LEU A 323 18.11 -3.24 -0.03
C LEU A 323 19.11 -2.24 -0.60
N VAL A 324 19.21 -2.16 -1.93
CA VAL A 324 20.08 -1.20 -2.62
C VAL A 324 19.56 0.23 -2.44
N GLU A 325 18.26 0.47 -2.64
CA GLU A 325 17.66 1.80 -2.48
C GLU A 325 17.75 2.31 -1.03
N SER A 326 17.65 1.41 -0.06
CA SER A 326 17.73 1.75 1.36
C SER A 326 19.15 1.66 1.92
N TRP A 327 20.17 1.36 1.11
CA TRP A 327 21.53 1.06 1.59
C TRP A 327 22.16 2.21 2.37
N ASP A 328 21.97 3.44 1.92
CA ASP A 328 22.48 4.63 2.63
C ASP A 328 21.80 4.80 3.99
N THR A 329 20.51 4.50 4.09
CA THR A 329 19.77 4.55 5.36
C THR A 329 20.18 3.40 6.28
N ILE A 330 20.31 2.19 5.74
CA ILE A 330 20.74 1.00 6.48
C ILE A 330 22.15 1.20 7.00
N SER A 331 23.08 1.66 6.15
CA SER A 331 24.47 1.93 6.55
C SER A 331 24.56 3.06 7.57
N MET A 332 23.77 4.12 7.44
CA MET A 332 23.68 5.17 8.46
C MET A 332 23.14 4.64 9.80
N VAL A 333 22.10 3.80 9.80
CA VAL A 333 21.59 3.19 11.04
C VAL A 333 22.61 2.24 11.64
N CYS A 334 23.24 1.39 10.84
CA CYS A 334 24.29 0.47 11.30
C CYS A 334 25.52 1.22 11.84
N ALA A 335 25.96 2.29 11.17
CA ALA A 335 27.03 3.15 11.63
C ALA A 335 26.62 3.90 12.90
N GLY A 336 25.39 4.39 12.99
CA GLY A 336 24.85 5.05 14.19
C GLY A 336 24.65 4.13 15.39
N MET A 337 24.40 2.84 15.15
CA MET A 337 24.38 1.82 16.21
C MET A 337 25.78 1.49 16.73
N LEU A 338 26.83 1.76 15.94
CA LEU A 338 28.22 1.47 16.28
C LEU A 338 29.03 2.70 16.68
N THR A 339 28.61 3.91 16.28
CA THR A 339 29.34 5.16 16.49
C THR A 339 28.41 6.26 17.02
N ASN A 340 28.85 6.96 18.08
CA ASN A 340 28.13 8.08 18.72
C ASN A 340 27.99 9.32 17.83
N ASP A 341 28.45 9.27 16.58
CA ASP A 341 28.56 10.41 15.67
C ASP A 341 27.20 11.02 15.28
N ILE A 342 26.11 10.23 15.28
CA ILE A 342 24.76 10.75 15.06
C ILE A 342 24.31 11.66 16.21
N VAL A 343 24.75 11.38 17.45
CA VAL A 343 24.47 12.25 18.59
C VAL A 343 25.22 13.57 18.42
N TYR A 344 26.49 13.53 17.99
CA TYR A 344 27.28 14.73 17.71
C TYR A 344 26.73 15.54 16.54
N GLN A 345 26.35 14.91 15.43
CA GLN A 345 25.72 15.62 14.30
C GLN A 345 24.38 16.26 14.66
N ARG A 346 23.56 15.60 15.49
CA ARG A 346 22.32 16.20 15.99
C ARG A 346 22.59 17.34 16.97
N LEU A 347 23.61 17.22 17.82
CA LEU A 347 24.05 18.32 18.69
C LEU A 347 24.54 19.52 17.87
N ASP A 348 25.30 19.27 16.80
CA ASP A 348 25.84 20.33 15.94
C ASP A 348 24.74 21.04 15.15
N ASP A 349 23.76 20.31 14.60
CA ASP A 349 22.59 20.91 13.92
C ASP A 349 21.73 21.74 14.90
N VAL A 350 21.52 21.21 16.12
CA VAL A 350 20.83 21.95 17.19
C VAL A 350 21.60 23.20 17.60
N ASN A 351 22.93 23.11 17.74
CA ASN A 351 23.80 24.24 18.07
C ASN A 351 23.81 25.31 16.97
N LEU A 352 23.82 24.89 15.69
CA LEU A 352 23.73 25.80 14.55
C LEU A 352 22.39 26.55 14.51
N ARG A 353 21.28 25.84 14.74
CA ARG A 353 19.94 26.46 14.82
C ARG A 353 19.83 27.40 16.01
N LEU A 354 20.37 27.02 17.18
CA LEU A 354 20.43 27.89 18.36
C LEU A 354 21.23 29.16 18.09
N ARG A 355 22.40 29.06 17.46
CA ARG A 355 23.21 30.24 17.08
C ARG A 355 22.49 31.13 16.07
N ALA A 356 21.79 30.56 15.09
CA ALA A 356 21.01 31.33 14.13
C ALA A 356 19.85 32.09 14.81
N ILE A 357 19.16 31.43 15.76
CA ILE A 357 18.09 32.03 16.57
C ILE A 357 18.64 33.13 17.50
N MET A 358 19.79 32.91 18.13
CA MET A 358 20.44 33.89 18.99
C MET A 358 20.91 35.11 18.20
N GLY A 359 21.48 34.92 17.01
CA GLY A 359 21.90 36.02 16.13
C GLY A 359 20.74 36.86 15.57
N ALA A 360 19.56 36.26 15.43
CA ALA A 360 18.34 36.96 15.00
C ALA A 360 17.63 37.71 16.15
N MET A 361 17.99 37.44 17.42
CA MET A 361 17.34 38.02 18.60
C MET A 361 18.38 38.47 19.65
N PRO A 362 18.84 39.74 19.63
CA PRO A 362 19.87 40.23 20.56
C PRO A 362 19.45 40.20 22.05
N GLU A 363 18.15 40.11 22.34
CA GLU A 363 17.62 39.94 23.70
C GLU A 363 17.72 38.50 24.22
N ALA A 364 17.68 37.49 23.35
CA ALA A 364 17.79 36.09 23.73
C ALA A 364 19.22 35.70 24.10
N GLU A 365 20.22 36.29 23.43
CA GLU A 365 21.64 36.10 23.74
C GLU A 365 22.00 36.63 25.14
N LYS A 366 21.48 37.80 25.53
CA LYS A 366 21.64 38.33 26.90
C LYS A 366 21.02 37.42 27.96
N ARG A 367 19.87 36.83 27.67
CA ARG A 367 19.15 35.92 28.60
C ARG A 367 19.88 34.59 28.76
N TYR A 368 20.47 34.08 27.68
CA TYR A 368 21.31 32.88 27.69
C TYR A 368 22.60 33.07 28.49
N GLN A 369 23.29 34.21 28.30
CA GLN A 369 24.48 34.56 29.08
C GLN A 369 24.18 34.76 30.58
N GLN A 370 23.00 35.29 30.91
CA GLN A 370 22.54 35.40 32.31
C GLN A 370 22.28 34.03 32.96
N LEU A 371 21.78 33.05 32.20
CA LEU A 371 21.57 31.69 32.69
C LEU A 371 22.90 30.96 32.91
N GLN A 372 23.86 31.08 31.98
CA GLN A 372 25.20 30.50 32.14
C GLN A 372 25.93 31.07 33.36
N ARG A 373 25.84 32.39 33.61
CA ARG A 373 26.39 33.00 34.84
C ARG A 373 25.74 32.48 36.12
N LYS A 374 24.47 32.09 36.07
CA LYS A 374 23.75 31.56 37.23
C LYS A 374 24.22 30.14 37.55
N ASP A 375 24.42 29.32 36.53
CA ASP A 375 24.90 27.94 36.66
C ASP A 375 26.39 27.90 37.10
N GLU A 376 27.23 28.84 36.66
CA GLU A 376 28.62 28.98 37.14
C GLU A 376 28.70 29.39 38.63
N VAL A 377 27.76 30.21 39.11
CA VAL A 377 27.69 30.64 40.51
C VAL A 377 27.19 29.52 41.43
N GLU A 378 26.31 28.64 40.94
CA GLU A 378 25.84 27.47 41.71
C GLU A 378 26.87 26.33 41.77
N MET A 379 27.79 26.22 40.79
CA MET A 379 28.84 25.18 40.78
C MET A 379 30.08 25.50 41.64
N HIS A 380 30.27 26.75 42.07
CA HIS A 380 31.30 27.12 43.04
C HIS A 380 30.66 27.66 44.34
N PRO A 381 30.23 26.79 45.27
CA PRO A 381 29.91 27.25 46.61
C PRO A 381 31.23 27.68 47.27
N ALA A 382 31.39 28.97 47.52
CA ALA A 382 32.47 29.50 48.34
C ALA A 382 32.36 28.90 49.75
N GLY A 383 33.13 27.83 49.98
CA GLY A 383 33.39 27.33 51.31
C GLY A 383 34.48 28.16 51.96
N THR A 384 34.14 28.84 53.05
CA THR A 384 35.00 28.97 54.23
C THR A 384 34.12 29.14 55.47
N HIS A 385 34.23 28.18 56.39
CA HIS A 385 33.72 28.30 57.75
C HIS A 385 34.46 29.42 58.51
N PRO A 386 33.82 30.09 59.49
CA PRO A 386 34.49 31.04 60.37
C PRO A 386 35.25 30.26 61.46
N ALA A 387 36.52 30.59 61.66
CA ALA A 387 37.27 30.23 62.86
C ALA A 387 37.55 31.53 63.63
N ASP A 388 37.22 31.43 64.91
CA ASP A 388 37.13 32.48 65.91
C ASP A 388 38.51 32.86 66.49
N ASP A 389 38.55 34.11 66.96
CA ASP A 389 39.37 34.71 68.01
C ASP A 389 40.91 34.86 67.96
N SER A 390 41.28 36.15 68.18
CA SER A 390 42.39 36.72 68.97
C SER A 390 43.85 36.35 68.66
N ASP A 391 44.65 37.31 68.18
CA ASP A 391 45.60 38.02 69.06
C ASP A 391 46.41 39.16 68.38
N HIS A 392 46.45 40.27 69.13
CA HIS A 392 47.53 41.26 69.32
C HIS A 392 48.11 42.16 68.19
N LEU A 393 47.76 43.45 68.34
CA LEU A 393 48.65 44.62 68.47
C LEU A 393 50.18 44.36 68.46
N LEU A 394 50.94 45.06 67.62
CA LEU A 394 51.75 46.25 67.97
C LEU A 394 52.75 46.65 66.85
N GLU A 395 52.91 47.96 66.69
CA GLU A 395 54.05 48.63 66.07
C GLU A 395 55.38 48.31 66.80
N ASN A 396 56.39 47.86 66.05
CA ASN A 396 57.75 48.44 65.95
C ASN A 396 58.64 47.59 65.05
#